data_AF-A0A9Q9EVK8-F1
#
_entry.id   AF-A0A9Q9EVK8-F1
#
_cell.length_a   1.000
_cell.length_b   1.000
_cell.length_c   1.000
_cell.angle_alpha   90.00
_cell.angle_beta   90.00
_cell.angle_gamma   90.00
#
_symmetry.space_group_name_H-M   'P 1'
#
loop_
_entity.id
_entity.type
_entity.pdbx_description
1 polymer ?
#
loop_
_entity_poly.entity_id
_entity_poly.type
_entity_poly.pdbx_seq_one_letter_code
_entity_poly.pdbx_strand_id
1 'polypeptide(L)'
;MLPVLKTDKKEQEQRLITKMVEMYRSFKGREINDDELDELLLYAFKRSESCLYRKNGEKKPFCNVCPVHCYKKDMREKIKKIMRYAGPRLLFKHPILSLDHLFKTIYSKKHPPQPPMRSN
;
A
#
# COMPACT_ATOMS: atom_id res chain seq x y z
N MET A 1 12.61 -18.68 -2.70
CA MET A 1 11.34 -19.11 -2.09
C MET A 1 11.11 -18.26 -0.84
N LEU A 2 10.51 -17.07 -0.99
CA LEU A 2 9.98 -16.37 0.19
C LEU A 2 8.81 -17.23 0.67
N PRO A 3 8.85 -17.73 1.91
CA PRO A 3 7.87 -18.69 2.38
C PRO A 3 6.50 -18.04 2.29
N VAL A 4 5.54 -18.82 1.78
CA VAL A 4 4.11 -18.53 1.81
C VAL A 4 3.69 -18.49 3.28
N LEU A 5 4.00 -17.40 3.96
CA LEU A 5 3.75 -17.23 5.39
C LEU A 5 2.28 -16.85 5.56
N LYS A 6 1.51 -17.80 6.10
CA LYS A 6 0.17 -17.64 6.69
C LYS A 6 0.21 -16.58 7.80
N THR A 7 0.25 -15.30 7.43
CA THR A 7 0.11 -14.13 8.30
C THR A 7 -1.12 -13.38 7.82
N ASP A 8 -1.86 -12.74 8.74
CA ASP A 8 -3.04 -11.94 8.38
C ASP A 8 -2.64 -10.96 7.26
N LYS A 9 -3.37 -10.98 6.13
CA LYS A 9 -3.16 -10.07 4.99
C LYS A 9 -3.08 -8.61 5.45
N LYS A 10 -3.65 -8.26 6.62
CA LYS A 10 -3.55 -6.94 7.28
C LYS A 10 -2.13 -6.64 7.70
N GLU A 11 -1.55 -7.54 8.49
CA GLU A 11 -0.23 -7.38 9.07
C GLU A 11 0.82 -7.33 7.98
N GLN A 12 0.64 -8.08 6.89
CA GLN A 12 1.52 -8.02 5.73
C GLN A 12 1.50 -6.62 5.08
N GLU A 13 0.32 -6.04 4.86
CA GLU A 13 0.18 -4.69 4.32
C GLU A 13 0.76 -3.63 5.27
N GLN A 14 0.51 -3.76 6.58
CA GLN A 14 1.04 -2.86 7.61
C GLN A 14 2.58 -2.93 7.68
N ARG A 15 3.15 -4.14 7.71
CA ARG A 15 4.61 -4.34 7.66
C ARG A 15 5.22 -3.80 6.38
N LEU A 16 4.54 -3.96 5.24
CA LEU A 16 4.99 -3.44 3.96
C LEU A 16 5.08 -1.91 4.00
N ILE A 17 4.01 -1.22 4.44
CA ILE A 17 4.03 0.25 4.49
C ILE A 17 5.05 0.77 5.50
N THR A 18 5.22 0.11 6.66
CA THR A 18 6.28 0.47 7.62
C THR A 18 7.65 0.43 6.97
N LYS A 19 8.00 -0.67 6.29
CA LYS A 19 9.28 -0.77 5.56
C LYS A 19 9.44 0.32 4.52
N MET A 20 8.39 0.66 3.80
CA MET A 20 8.43 1.73 2.79
C MET A 20 8.68 3.10 3.43
N VAL A 21 8.04 3.38 4.57
CA VAL A 21 8.25 4.62 5.35
C VAL A 21 9.68 4.67 5.90
N GLU A 22 10.18 3.60 6.49
CA GLU A 22 11.56 3.51 6.99
C GLU A 22 12.59 3.74 5.88
N MET A 23 12.40 3.14 4.70
CA MET A 23 13.26 3.39 3.55
C MET A 23 13.23 4.87 3.11
N TYR A 24 12.07 5.52 3.19
CA TYR A 24 11.93 6.93 2.86
C TYR A 24 12.51 7.85 3.95
N ARG A 25 12.45 7.45 5.22
CA ARG A 25 13.09 8.16 6.34
C ARG A 25 14.60 8.29 6.14
N SER A 26 15.24 7.27 5.59
CA SER A 26 16.68 7.30 5.26
C SER A 26 17.02 8.07 3.98
N PHE A 27 16.05 8.62 3.25
CA PHE A 27 16.28 9.39 2.02
C PHE A 27 16.71 10.83 2.35
N LYS A 28 17.94 11.21 1.99
CA LYS A 28 18.49 12.55 2.25
C LYS A 28 17.73 13.69 1.56
N GLY A 29 17.06 13.43 0.43
CA GLY A 29 16.25 14.41 -0.29
C GLY A 29 14.75 14.35 0.04
N ARG A 30 14.37 13.79 1.19
CA ARG A 30 12.96 13.68 1.58
C ARG A 30 12.37 15.06 1.86
N GLU A 31 11.11 15.24 1.48
CA GLU A 31 10.34 16.47 1.70
C GLU A 31 9.44 16.39 2.93
N ILE A 32 9.23 15.18 3.46
CA ILE A 32 8.32 14.88 4.57
C ILE A 32 9.18 14.65 5.82
N ASN A 33 8.89 15.37 6.90
CA ASN A 33 9.62 15.25 8.17
C ASN A 33 9.22 13.99 8.96
N ASP A 34 9.91 13.70 10.07
CA ASP A 34 9.66 12.47 10.83
C ASP A 34 8.27 12.42 11.48
N ASP A 35 7.80 13.54 12.02
CA ASP A 35 6.48 13.62 12.66
C ASP A 35 5.36 13.35 11.66
N GLU A 36 5.47 13.91 10.45
CA GLU A 36 4.53 13.68 9.35
C GLU A 36 4.58 12.23 8.83
N LEU A 37 5.75 11.57 8.89
CA LEU A 37 5.87 10.16 8.52
C LEU A 37 5.22 9.26 9.56
N ASP A 38 5.38 9.56 10.84
CA ASP A 38 4.76 8.81 11.93
C ASP A 38 3.23 9.01 11.91
N GLU A 39 2.76 10.24 11.69
CA GLU A 39 1.35 10.55 11.49
C GLU A 39 0.76 9.77 10.30
N LEU A 40 1.49 9.75 9.17
CA LEU A 40 1.07 9.01 7.98
C LEU A 40 0.98 7.49 8.24
N LEU A 41 1.93 6.94 8.99
CA LEU A 41 1.95 5.51 9.30
C LEU A 41 0.78 5.12 10.20
N LEU A 42 0.53 5.89 11.27
CA LEU A 42 -0.65 5.73 12.14
C LEU A 42 -1.96 5.85 11.35
N TYR A 43 -2.04 6.86 10.47
CA TYR A 43 -3.19 7.05 9.60
C TYR A 43 -3.42 5.84 8.69
N ALA A 44 -2.37 5.32 8.07
CA ALA A 44 -2.45 4.17 7.19
C ALA A 44 -2.89 2.89 7.93
N PHE A 45 -2.42 2.68 9.15
CA PHE A 45 -2.85 1.57 10.00
C PHE A 45 -4.34 1.65 10.30
N LYS A 46 -4.83 2.81 10.75
CA LYS A 46 -6.26 3.04 10.98
C LYS A 46 -7.12 2.77 9.73
N ARG A 47 -6.62 3.13 8.54
CA ARG A 47 -7.32 2.84 7.27
C ARG A 47 -7.29 1.37 6.88
N SER A 48 -6.21 0.66 7.20
CA SER A 48 -6.13 -0.78 6.96
C SER A 48 -7.14 -1.57 7.82
N GLU A 49 -7.34 -1.15 9.07
CA GLU A 49 -8.28 -1.75 10.02
C GLU A 49 -9.75 -1.52 9.63
N SER A 50 -10.05 -0.33 9.09
CA SER A 50 -11.41 0.07 8.72
C SER A 50 -11.79 -0.28 7.27
N CYS A 51 -11.00 -1.10 6.58
CA CYS A 51 -11.18 -1.40 5.15
C CYS A 51 -12.50 -2.14 4.87
N LEU A 52 -13.34 -1.55 4.01
CA LEU A 52 -14.68 -2.07 3.66
C LEU A 52 -14.63 -3.46 3.02
N TYR A 53 -13.71 -3.71 2.07
CA TYR A 53 -13.56 -5.04 1.46
C TYR A 53 -13.38 -6.13 2.51
N ARG A 54 -12.55 -5.87 3.53
CA ARG A 54 -12.27 -6.85 4.59
C ARG A 54 -13.47 -7.03 5.52
N LYS A 55 -14.16 -5.95 5.86
CA LYS A 55 -15.40 -5.99 6.64
C LYS A 55 -16.48 -6.83 5.94
N ASN A 56 -16.55 -6.76 4.62
CA ASN A 56 -17.51 -7.50 3.81
C ASN A 56 -17.05 -8.94 3.46
N GLY A 57 -15.88 -9.38 3.92
CA GLY A 57 -15.30 -10.67 3.53
C GLY A 57 -14.85 -10.76 2.07
N GLU A 58 -14.74 -9.63 1.37
CA GLU A 58 -14.35 -9.55 -0.03
C GLU A 58 -12.82 -9.47 -0.21
N LYS A 59 -12.35 -9.87 -1.39
CA LYS A 59 -10.93 -9.77 -1.74
C LYS A 59 -10.54 -8.32 -1.99
N LYS A 60 -9.83 -7.73 -1.03
CA LYS A 60 -9.25 -6.39 -1.16
C LYS A 60 -8.27 -6.30 -2.35
N PRO A 61 -8.43 -5.32 -3.27
CA PRO A 61 -7.42 -5.01 -4.29
C PRO A 61 -6.23 -4.25 -3.70
N PHE A 62 -5.14 -4.10 -4.46
CA PHE A 62 -4.03 -3.25 -4.04
C PHE A 62 -4.49 -1.80 -3.85
N CYS A 63 -3.98 -1.12 -2.81
CA CYS A 63 -4.39 0.26 -2.47
C CYS A 63 -4.18 1.26 -3.63
N ASN A 64 -3.24 1.01 -4.53
CA ASN A 64 -2.96 1.86 -5.68
C ASN A 64 -4.06 1.81 -6.76
N VAL A 65 -4.81 0.72 -6.86
CA VAL A 65 -5.89 0.48 -7.84
C VAL A 65 -7.26 0.36 -7.18
N CYS A 66 -7.33 0.55 -5.86
CA CYS A 66 -8.58 0.53 -5.12
C CYS A 66 -9.50 1.68 -5.60
N PRO A 67 -10.77 1.40 -5.98
CA PRO A 67 -11.71 2.43 -6.42
C PRO A 67 -12.25 3.26 -5.24
N VAL A 68 -12.06 2.78 -4.00
CA VAL A 68 -12.54 3.46 -2.79
C VAL A 68 -11.59 4.60 -2.43
N HIS A 69 -12.12 5.82 -2.40
CA HIS A 69 -11.42 7.01 -1.92
C HIS A 69 -11.37 7.07 -0.38
N CYS A 70 -10.58 6.18 0.23
CA CYS A 70 -10.46 6.12 1.70
C CYS A 70 -9.36 7.01 2.31
N TYR A 71 -8.43 7.53 1.50
CA TYR A 71 -7.38 8.45 1.95
C TYR A 71 -7.79 9.91 1.75
N LYS A 72 -7.54 10.75 2.77
CA LYS A 72 -7.54 12.22 2.62
C LYS A 72 -6.52 12.63 1.54
N LYS A 73 -6.78 13.73 0.85
CA LYS A 73 -5.99 14.16 -0.33
C LYS A 73 -4.51 14.33 0.01
N ASP A 74 -4.24 15.10 1.05
CA ASP A 74 -2.99 15.39 1.71
C ASP A 74 -2.22 14.10 2.11
N MET A 75 -2.86 13.20 2.87
CA MET A 75 -2.27 11.89 3.20
C MET A 75 -1.99 11.02 1.96
N ARG A 76 -2.86 11.08 0.95
CA ARG A 76 -2.70 10.33 -0.31
C ARG A 76 -1.48 10.81 -1.09
N GLU A 77 -1.21 12.11 -1.10
CA GLU A 77 -0.03 12.67 -1.74
C GLU A 77 1.26 12.24 -1.04
N LYS A 78 1.29 12.29 0.30
CA LYS A 78 2.42 11.81 1.11
C LYS A 78 2.72 10.33 0.85
N ILE A 79 1.73 9.44 0.93
CA ILE A 79 1.96 8.01 0.70
C ILE A 79 2.36 7.71 -0.74
N LYS A 80 1.87 8.45 -1.73
CA LYS A 80 2.30 8.32 -3.13
C LYS A 80 3.78 8.68 -3.31
N LYS A 81 4.27 9.74 -2.65
CA LYS A 81 5.70 10.10 -2.67
C LYS A 81 6.57 8.96 -2.14
N ILE A 82 6.16 8.39 -1.00
CA ILE A 82 6.84 7.23 -0.39
C ILE A 82 6.77 6.02 -1.32
N MET A 83 5.60 5.70 -1.87
CA MET A 83 5.43 4.59 -2.81
C MET A 83 6.28 4.74 -4.07
N ARG A 84 6.39 5.95 -4.62
CA ARG A 84 7.22 6.24 -5.80
C ARG A 84 8.71 6.03 -5.50
N TYR A 85 9.14 6.36 -4.29
CA TYR A 85 10.52 6.19 -3.87
C TYR A 85 10.84 4.72 -3.49
N ALA A 86 10.06 4.16 -2.56
CA ALA A 86 10.33 2.86 -1.96
C ALA A 86 9.87 1.69 -2.84
N GLY A 87 8.84 1.86 -3.68
CA GLY A 87 8.28 0.79 -4.51
C GLY A 87 9.31 0.10 -5.41
N PRO A 88 9.99 0.83 -6.32
CA PRO A 88 11.06 0.25 -7.15
C PRO A 88 12.19 -0.34 -6.30
N ARG A 89 12.61 0.35 -5.23
CA ARG A 89 13.71 -0.07 -4.34
C ARG A 89 13.41 -1.34 -3.57
N LEU A 90 12.14 -1.58 -3.22
CA LEU A 90 11.69 -2.80 -2.60
C LEU A 90 11.70 -3.97 -3.59
N LEU A 91 11.34 -3.70 -4.85
CA LEU A 91 11.39 -4.67 -5.94
C LEU A 91 12.83 -5.06 -6.31
N PHE A 92 13.79 -4.12 -6.29
CA PHE A 92 15.20 -4.42 -6.53
C PHE A 92 15.82 -5.38 -5.51
N LYS A 93 15.28 -5.49 -4.29
CA LYS A 93 15.70 -6.51 -3.31
C LYS A 93 15.14 -7.91 -3.60
N HIS A 94 14.11 -8.02 -4.45
CA HIS A 94 13.45 -9.27 -4.83
C HIS A 94 13.15 -9.30 -6.34
N PRO A 95 14.17 -9.45 -7.20
CA PRO A 95 14.08 -9.19 -8.64
C PRO A 95 12.97 -9.98 -9.38
N ILE A 96 12.63 -11.18 -8.92
CA ILE A 96 11.63 -12.06 -9.55
C ILE A 96 10.18 -11.57 -9.33
N LEU A 97 9.89 -10.81 -8.27
CA LEU A 97 8.55 -10.26 -7.96
C LEU A 97 8.21 -8.97 -8.75
N SER A 98 9.24 -8.29 -9.25
CA SER A 98 9.14 -6.99 -9.94
C SER A 98 8.37 -7.07 -11.24
N LEU A 99 8.50 -8.17 -11.96
CA LEU A 99 7.83 -8.37 -13.24
C LEU A 99 6.33 -8.63 -13.04
N ASP A 100 5.96 -9.54 -12.14
CA ASP A 100 4.54 -9.87 -11.86
C ASP A 100 3.75 -8.66 -11.33
N HIS A 101 4.33 -7.83 -10.46
CA HIS A 101 3.68 -6.61 -9.99
C HIS A 101 3.52 -5.57 -11.11
N LEU A 102 4.52 -5.42 -11.99
CA LEU A 102 4.43 -4.49 -13.12
C LEU A 102 3.34 -4.93 -14.10
N PHE A 103 3.31 -6.22 -14.47
CA PHE A 103 2.26 -6.80 -15.31
C PHE A 103 0.87 -6.67 -14.67
N LYS A 104 0.72 -6.97 -13.37
CA LYS A 104 -0.56 -6.80 -12.65
C LYS A 104 -0.99 -5.33 -12.57
N THR A 105 -0.07 -4.41 -12.37
CA THR A 105 -0.39 -2.97 -12.33
C THR A 105 -0.88 -2.46 -13.69
N ILE A 106 -0.26 -2.91 -14.79
CA ILE A 106 -0.68 -2.57 -16.15
C ILE A 106 -2.00 -3.25 -16.49
N TYR A 107 -2.18 -4.52 -16.14
CA TYR A 107 -3.41 -5.28 -16.38
C TYR A 107 -4.61 -4.73 -15.60
N SER A 108 -4.43 -4.39 -14.32
CA SER A 108 -5.48 -3.79 -13.48
C SER A 108 -5.87 -2.36 -13.90
N LYS A 109 -5.01 -1.64 -14.63
CA LYS A 109 -5.44 -0.37 -15.28
C LYS A 109 -6.46 -0.60 -16.39
N LYS A 110 -6.39 -1.74 -17.11
CA LYS A 110 -7.36 -2.11 -18.16
C LYS A 110 -8.64 -2.72 -17.58
N HIS A 111 -8.58 -3.35 -16.41
CA HIS A 111 -9.72 -3.96 -15.72
C HIS A 111 -9.78 -3.48 -14.26
N PRO A 112 -10.43 -2.33 -13.98
CA PRO A 112 -10.48 -1.77 -12.64
C PRO A 112 -11.28 -2.70 -11.70
N PRO A 113 -10.81 -2.93 -10.46
CA PRO A 113 -11.56 -3.71 -9.50
C PRO A 113 -12.87 -2.99 -9.14
N GLN A 114 -13.96 -3.74 -9.02
CA GLN A 114 -15.26 -3.19 -8.66
C GLN A 114 -15.27 -2.71 -7.20
N PRO A 115 -16.00 -1.62 -6.87
CA PRO A 115 -16.16 -1.16 -5.49
C PRO A 115 -16.82 -2.26 -4.64
N PRO A 116 -16.53 -2.30 -3.32
CA PRO A 116 -17.14 -3.32 -2.47
C PRO A 116 -18.65 -3.12 -2.42
N MET A 117 -19.40 -4.21 -2.27
CA MET A 117 -20.86 -4.13 -2.17
C MET A 117 -21.23 -3.33 -0.92
N ARG A 118 -22.27 -2.48 -1.00
CA ARG A 118 -22.81 -1.84 0.20
C ARG A 118 -23.45 -2.94 1.05
N SER A 119 -22.99 -3.12 2.28
CA SER A 119 -23.72 -3.90 3.27
C SER A 119 -25.05 -3.19 3.50
N ASN A 120 -26.17 -3.86 3.19
CA ASN A 120 -27.49 -3.47 3.69
C ASN A 120 -27.51 -3.52 5.22
#